data_AF-A0A1M7H4X4-F1
#
_entry.id   AF-A0A1M7H4X4-F1
#
_cell.length_a   1.000
_cell.length_b   1.000
_cell.length_c   1.000
_cell.angle_alpha   90.00
_cell.angle_beta   90.00
_cell.angle_gamma   90.00
#
_symmetry.space_group_name_H-M   'P 1'
#
loop_
_entity.id
_entity.type
_entity.pdbx_description
1 polymer ?
#
loop_
_entity_poly.entity_id
_entity_poly.type
_entity_poly.pdbx_seq_one_letter_code
_entity_poly.pdbx_strand_id
1 'polypeptide(L)' 'MYCVRLRIRLGRSANELHWVDIWRDPAGAAAVRAANDGNETVPTVMVKGQPHVNPDPGWVREQLSRSA' A
#
# COMPACT_ATOMS: atom_id res chain seq x y z
N MET A 1 11.42 4.78 5.94
CA MET A 1 11.31 6.14 5.35
C MET A 1 10.46 6.21 4.06
N TYR A 2 10.25 5.12 3.32
CA TYR A 2 9.54 5.14 2.03
C TYR A 2 8.01 5.37 2.13
N CYS A 3 7.34 4.87 3.18
CA CYS A 3 5.88 5.04 3.35
C CYS A 3 5.46 6.52 3.54
N VAL A 4 6.30 7.34 4.18
CA VAL A 4 6.00 8.76 4.43
C VAL A 4 5.96 9.54 3.12
N ARG A 5 6.83 9.21 2.14
CA ARG A 5 6.85 9.88 0.84
C ARG A 5 5.56 9.61 0.04
N LEU A 6 5.07 8.37 0.09
CA LEU A 6 3.79 8.01 -0.52
C LEU A 6 2.62 8.72 0.19
N ARG A 7 2.64 8.76 1.53
CA ARG A 7 1.63 9.47 2.34
C ARG A 7 1.55 10.96 2.00
N ILE A 8 2.70 11.63 1.88
CA ILE A 8 2.77 13.05 1.49
C ILE A 8 2.25 13.25 0.06
N ARG A 9 2.59 12.36 -0.88
CA ARG A 9 2.12 12.43 -2.27
C ARG A 9 0.61 12.17 -2.42
N LEU A 10 0.04 11.34 -1.53
CA LEU A 10 -1.39 11.06 -1.49
C LEU A 10 -2.19 12.18 -0.79
N GLY A 11 -1.58 12.92 0.15
CA GLY A 11 -2.21 14.07 0.79
C GLY A 11 -3.52 13.70 1.50
N ARG A 12 -4.64 14.34 1.12
CA ARG A 12 -5.98 14.05 1.68
C ARG A 12 -6.42 12.61 1.46
N SER A 13 -6.07 12.04 0.31
CA SER A 13 -6.42 10.66 -0.01
C SER A 13 -5.66 9.65 0.83
N ALA A 14 -4.59 10.06 1.52
CA ALA A 14 -3.88 9.19 2.46
C ALA A 14 -4.74 8.73 3.65
N ASN A 15 -5.78 9.49 4.01
CA ASN A 15 -6.73 9.11 5.06
C ASN A 15 -7.73 8.05 4.59
N GLU A 16 -7.86 7.85 3.27
CA GLU A 16 -8.70 6.81 2.69
C GLU A 16 -7.97 5.45 2.62
N LEU A 17 -6.65 5.44 2.88
CA LEU A 17 -5.88 4.20 2.98
C LEU A 17 -5.78 3.71 4.43
N HIS A 18 -5.85 2.38 4.57
CA HIS A 18 -5.45 1.71 5.79
C HIS A 18 -3.95 1.45 5.78
N TRP A 19 -3.22 2.08 6.69
CA TRP A 19 -1.77 1.94 6.82
C TRP A 19 -1.46 0.80 7.77
N VAL A 20 -1.00 -0.34 7.23
CA VAL A 20 -0.55 -1.48 8.02
C VAL A 20 0.97 -1.45 8.11
N ASP A 21 1.50 -1.50 9.33
CA ASP A 21 2.92 -1.66 9.56
C ASP A 21 3.26 -3.15 9.68
N ILE A 22 3.81 -3.71 8.61
CA ILE A 22 4.16 -5.14 8.53
C ILE A 22 5.22 -5.57 9.56
N TRP A 23 6.02 -4.64 10.08
CA TRP A 23 7.01 -4.94 11.11
C TRP A 23 6.35 -5.21 12.46
N ARG A 24 5.13 -4.68 12.64
CA ARG A 24 4.35 -4.83 13.87
C ARG A 24 3.22 -5.83 13.72
N ASP A 25 2.71 -6.00 12.50
CA ASP A 25 1.60 -6.88 12.19
C ASP A 25 2.04 -8.05 11.29
N PRO A 26 2.14 -9.27 11.85
CA PRO A 26 2.56 -10.44 11.08
C PRO A 26 1.53 -10.86 10.02
N ALA A 27 0.25 -10.48 10.14
CA ALA A 27 -0.75 -10.74 9.10
C ALA A 27 -0.56 -9.80 7.91
N GLY A 28 -0.18 -8.54 8.15
CA GLY A 28 0.27 -7.59 7.13
C GLY A 28 1.54 -8.07 6.42
N ALA A 29 2.50 -8.61 7.18
CA ALA A 29 3.70 -9.22 6.60
C ALA A 29 3.36 -10.43 5.73
N ALA A 30 2.45 -11.31 6.17
CA ALA A 30 1.99 -12.44 5.37
C ALA A 30 1.29 -11.98 4.08
N ALA A 31 0.47 -10.92 4.15
CA ALA A 31 -0.16 -10.33 2.97
C ALA A 31 0.88 -9.78 2.00
N VAL A 32 1.89 -9.04 2.48
CA VAL A 32 3.00 -8.51 1.64
C VAL A 32 3.87 -9.63 1.08
N ARG A 33 4.09 -10.71 1.84
CA ARG A 33 4.90 -11.86 1.42
C ARG A 33 4.17 -12.69 0.37
N ALA A 34 2.88 -12.95 0.56
CA ALA A 34 2.02 -13.60 -0.44
C ALA A 34 1.88 -12.73 -1.70
N ALA A 35 1.85 -11.41 -1.51
CA ALA A 35 1.73 -10.42 -2.57
C ALA A 35 2.93 -10.35 -3.53
N ASN A 36 4.12 -10.61 -3.00
CA ASN A 36 5.39 -10.37 -3.66
C ASN A 36 6.17 -11.69 -3.87
N ASP A 37 5.48 -12.83 -3.88
CA ASP A 37 6.11 -14.15 -4.09
C ASP A 37 7.27 -14.44 -3.12
N GLY A 38 7.19 -13.91 -1.88
CA GLY A 38 8.24 -14.03 -0.86
C GLY A 38 9.08 -12.77 -0.62
N ASN A 39 8.93 -11.71 -1.41
CA ASN A 39 9.71 -10.47 -1.23
C ASN A 39 9.02 -9.43 -0.32
N GLU A 40 9.76 -8.85 0.63
CA GLU A 40 9.25 -7.78 1.50
C GLU A 40 9.47 -6.39 0.87
N THR A 41 9.12 -6.24 -0.40
CA THR A 41 9.36 -5.01 -1.16
C THR A 41 8.32 -3.95 -0.79
N VAL A 42 8.79 -2.83 -0.26
CA VAL A 42 7.96 -1.69 0.14
C VAL A 42 8.27 -0.46 -0.73
N PRO A 43 7.28 0.38 -1.05
CA PRO A 43 5.88 0.34 -0.61
C PRO A 43 5.03 -0.63 -1.45
N THR A 44 4.36 -1.59 -0.80
CA THR A 44 3.32 -2.43 -1.41
C THR A 44 1.94 -1.92 -0.99
N VAL A 45 1.02 -1.75 -1.94
CA VAL A 45 -0.37 -1.38 -1.70
C VAL A 45 -1.25 -2.55 -2.12
N MET A 46 -2.17 -2.96 -1.24
CA MET A 46 -3.17 -3.98 -1.56
C MET A 46 -4.45 -3.28 -2.01
N VAL A 47 -4.91 -3.56 -3.24
CA VAL A 47 -6.16 -3.02 -3.79
C VAL A 47 -7.03 -4.18 -4.25
N LYS A 48 -8.25 -4.32 -3.68
CA LYS A 48 -9.21 -5.40 -4.01
C LYS A 48 -8.60 -6.82 -3.95
N GLY A 49 -7.72 -7.06 -2.98
CA GLY A 49 -7.00 -8.32 -2.83
C GLY A 49 -5.84 -8.53 -3.81
N GLN A 50 -5.59 -7.58 -4.72
CA GLN A 50 -4.43 -7.59 -5.61
C GLN A 50 -3.29 -6.73 -5.08
N PRO A 51 -2.10 -7.31 -4.92
CA PRO A 51 -0.91 -6.59 -4.53
C PRO A 51 -0.32 -5.75 -5.65
N HIS A 52 0.05 -4.52 -5.33
CA HIS A 52 0.76 -3.64 -6.24
C HIS A 52 2.03 -3.13 -5.56
N VAL A 53 3.16 -3.46 -6.16
CA VAL A 53 4.50 -3.18 -5.63
C VAL A 53 5.02 -1.90 -6.24
N ASN A 54 5.43 -0.95 -5.39
CA ASN A 54 5.86 0.38 -5.79
C ASN A 54 4.92 1.08 -6.80
N PRO A 55 3.60 1.17 -6.50
CA PRO A 55 2.65 1.77 -7.44
C PRO A 55 2.87 3.27 -7.56
N ASP A 56 2.54 3.80 -8.74
CA ASP A 56 2.59 5.25 -8.96
C ASP A 56 1.57 5.96 -8.05
N PRO A 57 1.93 7.08 -7.40
CA PRO A 57 1.00 7.82 -6.55
C PRO A 57 -0.28 8.27 -7.27
N GLY A 58 -0.20 8.57 -8.57
CA GLY A 58 -1.37 8.90 -9.39
C GLY A 58 -2.32 7.72 -9.54
N TRP A 59 -1.78 6.53 -9.83
CA TRP A 59 -2.56 5.30 -9.92
C TRP A 59 -3.24 4.96 -8.58
N VAL A 60 -2.55 5.13 -7.45
CA VAL A 60 -3.15 4.90 -6.13
C VAL A 60 -4.34 5.83 -5.90
N ARG A 61 -4.25 7.11 -6.31
CA ARG A 61 -5.38 8.06 -6.20
C ARG A 61 -6.58 7.66 -7.05
N GLU A 62 -6.34 7.16 -8.26
CA GLU A 62 -7.42 6.64 -9.11
C GLU A 62 -8.14 5.45 -8.44
N GLN A 63 -7.40 4.54 -7.81
CA GLN A 63 -8.00 3.41 -7.09
C GLN A 63 -8.84 3.85 -5.89
N LEU A 64 -8.45 4.92 -5.20
CA LEU A 64 -9.24 5.51 -4.10
C LEU A 64 -10.53 6.12 -4.62
N SER A 65 -10.46 6.91 -5.70
CA SER A 65 -11.67 7.48 -6.33
C SER A 65 -12.65 6.45 -6.86
N ARG A 66 -12.16 5.24 -7.21
CA ARG A 66 -12.98 4.13 -7.72
C ARG A 66 -13.57 3.26 -6.59
N SER A 67 -13.21 3.55 -5.34
CA SER A 67 -13.68 2.84 -4.14
C SER A 67 -14.71 3.63 -3.33
N ALA A 68 -15.05 4.85 -3.79
CA ALA A 68 -16.12 5.68 -3.25
C ALA A 68 -17.45 5.46 -3.98
#